data_AF-A0A1M7YDN3-F1
#
_entry.id   AF-A0A1M7YDN3-F1
#
_cell.length_a   1.000
_cell.length_b   1.000
_cell.length_c   1.000
_cell.angle_alpha   90.00
_cell.angle_beta   90.00
_cell.angle_gamma   90.00
#
_symmetry.space_group_name_H-M   'P 1'
#
loop_
_entity.id
_entity.type
_entity.pdbx_description
1 polymer ?
#
loop_
_entity_poly.entity_id
_entity_poly.type
_entity_poly.pdbx_seq_one_letter_code
_entity_poly.pdbx_strand_id
1 'polypeptide(L)'
;MDNDSFAIIIALLALFLTCLAFGLSVYYRRKAATLSRKLSVALEKLAVAHAELQDLDQRYQETVEFQKNLSEAELTTRLQQPRLSAQHVLGQVNAPERYLYVRSLAQNGMDAKEIASILSISTQEAEQLVNLSRLAQVPANNTNSLEL
;
A
#
# COMPACT_ATOMS: atom_id res chain seq x y z
N MET A 1 -1.10 100.90 -5.05
CA MET A 1 -1.30 99.44 -5.04
C MET A 1 -1.85 99.12 -3.68
N ASP A 2 -3.14 98.80 -3.63
CA ASP A 2 -3.92 98.80 -2.40
C ASP A 2 -3.72 97.47 -1.66
N ASN A 3 -3.66 97.51 -0.32
CA ASN A 3 -3.44 96.34 0.53
C ASN A 3 -4.45 95.21 0.25
N ASP A 4 -5.64 95.55 -0.23
CA ASP A 4 -6.69 94.60 -0.61
C ASP A 4 -6.29 93.72 -1.80
N SER A 5 -5.50 94.25 -2.75
CA SER A 5 -5.01 93.48 -3.89
C SER A 5 -4.01 92.41 -3.47
N PHE A 6 -3.16 92.69 -2.47
CA PHE A 6 -2.20 91.72 -1.94
C PHE A 6 -2.89 90.59 -1.16
N ALA A 7 -3.93 90.91 -0.38
CA ALA A 7 -4.70 89.92 0.35
C ALA A 7 -5.36 88.89 -0.58
N ILE A 8 -5.90 89.36 -1.72
CA ILE A 8 -6.51 88.49 -2.73
C ILE A 8 -5.47 87.56 -3.38
N ILE A 9 -4.28 88.07 -3.72
CA ILE A 9 -3.21 87.26 -4.30
C ILE A 9 -2.76 86.15 -3.34
N ILE A 10 -2.60 86.46 -2.05
CA ILE A 10 -2.23 85.48 -1.03
C ILE A 10 -3.32 84.41 -0.87
N ALA A 11 -4.60 84.81 -0.86
CA ALA A 11 -5.73 83.88 -0.77
C ALA A 11 -5.78 82.92 -1.97
N LEU A 12 -5.56 83.43 -3.19
CA LEU A 12 -5.50 82.60 -4.40
C LEU A 12 -4.32 81.62 -4.37
N LEU A 13 -3.16 82.06 -3.88
CA LEU A 13 -1.97 81.21 -3.79
C LEU A 13 -2.15 80.11 -2.73
N ALA A 14 -2.75 80.44 -1.59
CA ALA A 14 -3.12 79.45 -0.56
C ALA A 14 -4.15 78.44 -1.08
N LEU A 15 -5.16 78.89 -1.83
CA LEU A 15 -6.15 78.02 -2.45
C LEU A 15 -5.51 77.10 -3.50
N PHE A 16 -4.58 77.61 -4.30
CA PHE A 16 -3.85 76.81 -5.27
C PHE A 16 -2.97 75.74 -4.58
N LEU A 17 -2.24 76.11 -3.52
CA LEU A 17 -1.41 75.17 -2.76
C LEU A 17 -2.24 74.08 -2.08
N THR A 18 -3.37 74.42 -1.49
CA THR A 18 -4.27 73.42 -0.88
C THR A 18 -4.87 72.49 -1.92
N CYS A 19 -5.24 73.00 -3.09
CA CYS A 19 -5.75 72.18 -4.20
C CYS A 19 -4.67 71.21 -4.73
N LEU A 20 -3.42 71.68 -4.89
CA LEU A 20 -2.30 70.81 -5.25
C LEU A 20 -2.04 69.74 -4.18
N ALA A 21 -1.96 70.13 -2.91
CA ALA A 21 -1.74 69.19 -1.81
C ALA A 21 -2.83 68.11 -1.75
N PHE A 22 -4.09 68.50 -1.97
CA PHE A 22 -5.21 67.57 -2.04
C PHE A 22 -5.09 66.62 -3.23
N GLY A 23 -4.75 67.14 -4.41
CA GLY A 23 -4.51 66.33 -5.62
C GLY A 23 -3.39 65.30 -5.43
N LEU A 24 -2.24 65.73 -4.89
CA LEU A 24 -1.13 64.82 -4.57
C LEU A 24 -1.54 63.78 -3.54
N SER A 25 -2.24 64.17 -2.47
CA SER A 25 -2.71 63.25 -1.43
C SER A 25 -3.60 62.14 -2.01
N VAL A 26 -4.56 62.51 -2.86
CA VAL A 26 -5.43 61.53 -3.54
C VAL A 26 -4.62 60.63 -4.49
N TYR A 27 -3.67 61.20 -5.23
CA TYR A 27 -2.80 60.43 -6.13
C TYR A 27 -1.95 59.40 -5.39
N TYR A 28 -1.29 59.80 -4.30
CA TYR A 28 -0.49 58.90 -3.47
C TYR A 28 -1.35 57.82 -2.80
N ARG A 29 -2.54 58.17 -2.30
CA ARG A 29 -3.50 57.18 -1.75
C ARG A 29 -3.90 56.15 -2.79
N ARG A 30 -4.18 56.56 -4.03
CA ARG A 30 -4.52 55.63 -5.13
C ARG A 30 -3.35 54.72 -5.50
N LYS A 31 -2.13 55.24 -5.54
CA LYS A 31 -0.92 54.41 -5.75
C LYS A 31 -0.70 53.41 -4.62
N ALA A 32 -0.83 53.85 -3.37
CA ALA A 32 -0.72 52.96 -2.21
C ALA A 32 -1.78 51.85 -2.24
N ALA A 33 -3.02 52.18 -2.58
CA ALA A 33 -4.11 51.20 -2.67
C ALA A 33 -3.88 50.17 -3.79
N THR A 34 -3.38 50.60 -4.96
CA THR A 34 -3.07 49.66 -6.06
C THR A 34 -1.89 48.78 -5.73
N LEU A 35 -0.86 49.29 -5.06
CA LEU A 35 0.29 48.50 -4.62
C LEU A 35 -0.10 47.49 -3.55
N SER A 36 -0.91 47.89 -2.57
CA SER A 36 -1.45 47.01 -1.54
C SER A 36 -2.27 45.86 -2.14
N ARG A 37 -3.13 46.14 -3.12
CA ARG A 37 -3.88 45.10 -3.87
C ARG A 37 -2.98 44.14 -4.62
N LYS A 38 -1.91 44.62 -5.26
CA LYS A 38 -0.95 43.74 -5.94
C LYS A 38 -0.23 42.83 -4.95
N LEU A 39 0.12 43.36 -3.79
CA LEU A 39 0.76 42.60 -2.72
C LEU A 39 -0.19 41.52 -2.18
N SER A 40 -1.45 41.85 -1.89
CA SER A 40 -2.42 40.88 -1.40
C SER A 40 -2.67 39.75 -2.40
N VAL A 41 -2.81 40.07 -3.70
CA VAL A 41 -2.97 39.05 -4.75
C VAL A 41 -1.72 38.19 -4.90
N ALA A 42 -0.52 38.76 -4.77
CA ALA A 42 0.72 37.99 -4.82
C ALA A 42 0.84 37.03 -3.63
N LEU A 43 0.47 37.48 -2.42
CA LEU A 43 0.45 36.63 -1.23
C LEU A 43 -0.58 35.51 -1.35
N GLU A 44 -1.77 35.80 -1.86
CA GLU A 44 -2.81 34.80 -2.09
C GLU A 44 -2.33 33.73 -3.08
N LYS A 45 -1.73 34.15 -4.20
CA LYS A 45 -1.15 33.21 -5.17
C LYS A 45 -0.04 32.34 -4.57
N LEU A 46 0.80 32.92 -3.71
CA LEU A 46 1.86 32.18 -3.03
C LEU A 46 1.26 31.17 -2.06
N ALA A 47 0.23 31.55 -1.29
CA ALA A 47 -0.47 30.65 -0.38
C ALA A 47 -1.12 29.48 -1.12
N VAL A 48 -1.78 29.72 -2.26
CA VAL A 48 -2.35 28.67 -3.10
C VAL A 48 -1.27 27.73 -3.64
N ALA A 49 -0.18 28.28 -4.21
CA ALA A 49 0.92 27.47 -4.71
C ALA A 49 1.57 26.61 -3.60
N HIS A 50 1.68 27.16 -2.39
CA HIS A 50 2.21 26.41 -1.26
C HIS A 50 1.27 25.26 -0.83
N ALA A 51 -0.05 25.51 -0.82
CA ALA A 51 -1.03 24.48 -0.53
C ALA A 51 -1.01 23.35 -1.58
N GLU A 52 -0.89 23.69 -2.86
CA GLU A 52 -0.76 22.71 -3.95
C GLU A 52 0.51 21.86 -3.82
N LEU A 53 1.65 22.48 -3.48
CA LEU A 53 2.89 21.74 -3.23
C LEU A 53 2.77 20.79 -2.05
N GLN A 54 2.07 21.18 -0.99
CA GLN A 54 1.86 20.34 0.18
C GLN A 54 0.94 19.15 -0.14
N ASP A 55 -0.14 19.35 -0.91
CA ASP A 55 -0.99 18.24 -1.39
C ASP A 55 -0.19 17.28 -2.29
N LEU A 56 0.65 17.83 -3.16
CA LEU A 56 1.47 17.02 -4.06
C LEU A 56 2.53 16.20 -3.30
N ASP A 57 3.17 16.80 -2.28
CA ASP A 57 4.13 16.09 -1.42
C ASP A 57 3.44 14.97 -0.63
N GLN A 58 2.25 15.23 -0.09
CA GLN A 58 1.47 14.20 0.60
C GLN A 58 1.15 13.01 -0.33
N ARG A 59 0.66 13.28 -1.54
CA ARG A 59 0.37 12.21 -2.52
C ARG A 59 1.63 11.47 -2.96
N TYR A 60 2.75 12.17 -3.06
CA TYR A 60 4.03 11.55 -3.35
C TYR A 60 4.45 10.59 -2.23
N GLN A 61 4.34 11.01 -0.96
CA GLN A 61 4.64 10.15 0.18
C GLN A 61 3.72 8.92 0.24
N GLU A 62 2.42 9.09 0.01
CA GLU A 62 1.46 7.97 -0.07
C GLU A 62 1.83 6.97 -1.18
N THR A 63 2.25 7.48 -2.34
CA THR A 63 2.70 6.65 -3.47
C THR A 63 3.98 5.87 -3.13
N VAL A 64 4.95 6.53 -2.51
CA VAL A 64 6.21 5.92 -2.07
C VAL A 64 5.95 4.83 -1.02
N GLU A 65 5.09 5.12 -0.04
CA GLU A 65 4.70 4.15 0.99
C GLU A 65 3.99 2.94 0.38
N PHE A 66 3.04 3.17 -0.53
CA PHE A 66 2.36 2.10 -1.25
C PHE A 66 3.34 1.22 -2.04
N GLN A 67 4.29 1.84 -2.76
CA GLN A 67 5.28 1.10 -3.52
C GLN A 67 6.22 0.29 -2.62
N LYS A 68 6.59 0.83 -1.45
CA LYS A 68 7.36 0.10 -0.43
C LYS A 68 6.57 -1.11 0.07
N ASN A 69 5.31 -0.93 0.44
CA ASN A 69 4.43 -2.01 0.91
C ASN A 69 4.24 -3.09 -0.15
N LEU A 70 4.08 -2.71 -1.43
CA LEU A 70 4.04 -3.66 -2.54
C LEU A 70 5.33 -4.45 -2.68
N SER A 71 6.49 -3.79 -2.59
CA SER A 71 7.79 -4.47 -2.70
C SER A 71 8.00 -5.48 -1.57
N GLU A 72 7.56 -5.14 -0.35
CA GLU A 72 7.61 -6.04 0.80
C GLU A 72 6.64 -7.22 0.63
N ALA A 73 5.40 -6.96 0.21
CA ALA A 73 4.42 -8.00 -0.10
C ALA A 73 4.89 -8.94 -1.23
N GLU A 74 5.56 -8.41 -2.25
CA GLU A 74 6.15 -9.21 -3.33
C GLU A 74 7.25 -10.13 -2.78
N LEU A 75 8.15 -9.62 -1.93
CA LEU A 75 9.19 -10.43 -1.29
C LEU A 75 8.59 -11.55 -0.43
N THR A 76 7.59 -11.24 0.40
CA THR A 76 6.92 -12.25 1.23
C THR A 76 6.24 -13.32 0.37
N THR A 77 5.59 -12.92 -0.73
CA THR A 77 4.95 -13.83 -1.68
C THR A 77 5.98 -14.74 -2.34
N ARG A 78 7.10 -14.19 -2.83
CA ARG A 78 8.20 -14.97 -3.41
C ARG A 78 8.82 -15.95 -2.43
N LEU A 79 8.86 -15.63 -1.14
CA LEU A 79 9.35 -16.55 -0.09
C LEU A 79 8.34 -17.64 0.28
N GLN A 80 7.04 -17.35 0.18
CA GLN A 80 5.97 -18.32 0.47
C GLN A 80 5.64 -19.22 -0.72
N GLN A 81 5.82 -18.74 -1.95
CA GLN A 81 5.50 -19.46 -3.18
C GLN A 81 6.19 -20.84 -3.27
N PRO A 82 7.49 -21.02 -2.95
CA PRO A 82 8.13 -22.34 -2.95
C PRO A 82 7.49 -23.32 -1.96
N ARG A 83 7.02 -22.84 -0.80
CA ARG A 83 6.35 -23.69 0.21
C ARG A 83 4.98 -24.16 -0.28
N LEU A 84 4.22 -23.25 -0.90
CA LEU A 84 2.91 -23.57 -1.48
C LEU A 84 3.05 -24.51 -2.67
N SER A 85 4.04 -24.32 -3.54
CA SER A 85 4.33 -25.23 -4.65
C SER A 85 4.74 -26.62 -4.17
N ALA A 86 5.59 -26.71 -3.13
CA ALA A 86 5.95 -27.99 -2.53
C ALA A 86 4.74 -28.71 -1.92
N GLN A 87 3.85 -27.97 -1.25
CA GLN A 87 2.64 -28.51 -0.65
C GLN A 87 1.61 -28.96 -1.70
N HIS A 88 1.53 -28.27 -2.84
CA HIS A 88 0.65 -28.66 -3.95
C HIS A 88 1.13 -29.94 -4.64
N VAL A 89 2.45 -30.11 -4.85
CA VAL A 89 3.03 -31.34 -5.40
C VAL A 89 2.81 -32.53 -4.47
N LEU A 90 2.92 -32.34 -3.15
CA LEU A 90 2.67 -33.40 -2.17
C LEU A 90 1.20 -33.81 -2.08
N GLY A 91 0.27 -32.88 -2.33
CA GLY A 91 -1.18 -33.10 -2.33
C GLY A 91 -1.77 -33.65 -3.63
N GLN A 92 -1.01 -33.67 -4.73
CA GLN A 92 -1.51 -34.04 -6.06
C GLN A 92 -1.44 -35.55 -6.38
N VAL A 93 -0.80 -36.36 -5.54
CA VAL A 93 -0.96 -37.81 -5.63
C VAL A 93 -2.07 -38.18 -4.66
N ASN A 94 -3.20 -38.62 -5.20
CA ASN A 94 -4.38 -39.02 -4.44
C ASN A 94 -3.97 -39.98 -3.30
N ALA A 95 -4.20 -39.58 -2.05
CA ALA A 95 -3.91 -40.41 -0.87
C ALA A 95 -4.49 -41.84 -0.95
N PRO A 96 -5.68 -42.08 -1.57
CA PRO A 96 -6.18 -43.45 -1.80
C PRO A 96 -5.30 -44.29 -2.73
N GLU A 97 -4.73 -43.70 -3.78
CA GLU A 97 -3.90 -44.42 -4.76
C GLU A 97 -2.55 -44.80 -4.17
N ARG A 98 -1.94 -43.89 -3.38
CA ARG A 98 -0.70 -44.20 -2.63
C ARG A 98 -0.89 -45.39 -1.72
N TYR A 99 -2.01 -45.46 -1.01
CA TYR A 99 -2.31 -46.56 -0.11
C TYR A 99 -2.47 -47.90 -0.84
N LEU A 100 -3.19 -47.92 -1.96
CA LEU A 100 -3.35 -49.14 -2.78
C LEU A 100 -2.02 -49.64 -3.34
N TYR A 101 -1.15 -48.72 -3.74
CA TYR A 101 0.17 -49.04 -4.25
C TYR A 101 1.13 -49.52 -3.15
N VAL A 102 1.15 -48.87 -1.97
CA VAL A 102 1.92 -49.37 -0.81
C VAL A 102 1.43 -50.75 -0.39
N ARG A 103 0.12 -50.99 -0.41
CA ARG A 103 -0.46 -52.30 -0.11
C ARG A 103 0.04 -53.39 -1.06
N SER A 104 0.06 -53.14 -2.37
CA SER A 104 0.56 -54.13 -3.34
C SER A 104 2.06 -54.37 -3.19
N LEU A 105 2.86 -53.34 -2.92
CA LEU A 105 4.31 -53.47 -2.67
C LEU A 105 4.59 -54.25 -1.39
N ALA A 106 3.87 -53.95 -0.30
CA ALA A 106 4.02 -54.67 0.97
C ALA A 106 3.59 -56.15 0.86
N GLN A 107 2.55 -56.45 0.07
CA GLN A 107 2.14 -57.83 -0.23
C GLN A 107 3.19 -58.61 -1.04
N ASN A 108 3.99 -57.91 -1.85
CA ASN A 108 5.12 -58.49 -2.58
C ASN A 108 6.40 -58.61 -1.72
N GLY A 109 6.32 -58.37 -0.40
CA GLY A 109 7.43 -58.56 0.53
C GLY A 109 8.45 -57.41 0.57
N MET A 110 8.11 -56.25 0.01
CA MET A 110 9.00 -55.09 -0.01
C MET A 110 9.06 -54.39 1.35
N ASP A 111 10.25 -53.97 1.77
CA ASP A 111 10.45 -53.31 3.06
C ASP A 111 10.06 -51.82 3.02
N ALA A 112 9.66 -51.26 4.16
CA ALA A 112 9.19 -49.87 4.28
C ALA A 112 10.25 -48.85 3.81
N LYS A 113 11.54 -49.16 3.99
CA LYS A 113 12.64 -48.33 3.51
C LYS A 113 12.74 -48.29 1.98
N GLU A 114 12.49 -49.41 1.32
CA GLU A 114 12.50 -49.50 -0.14
C GLU A 114 11.27 -48.79 -0.73
N ILE A 115 10.10 -48.97 -0.11
CA ILE A 115 8.85 -48.28 -0.47
C ILE A 115 9.03 -46.76 -0.36
N ALA A 116 9.69 -46.28 0.71
CA ALA A 116 9.98 -44.86 0.91
C ALA A 116 10.83 -44.28 -0.24
N SER A 117 11.83 -45.04 -0.69
CA SER A 117 12.68 -44.65 -1.82
C SER A 117 11.93 -44.60 -3.14
N ILE A 118 11.02 -45.55 -3.40
CA ILE A 118 10.25 -45.61 -4.65
C ILE A 118 9.22 -44.48 -4.72
N LEU A 119 8.54 -44.23 -3.61
CA LEU A 119 7.48 -43.22 -3.54
C LEU A 119 8.00 -41.81 -3.23
N SER A 120 9.32 -41.65 -3.03
CA SER A 120 9.94 -40.37 -2.63
C SER A 120 9.28 -39.75 -1.39
N ILE A 121 8.93 -40.61 -0.42
CA ILE A 121 8.32 -40.23 0.86
C ILE A 121 9.27 -40.53 2.02
N SER A 122 8.96 -40.02 3.21
CA SER A 122 9.76 -40.32 4.40
C SER A 122 9.62 -41.79 4.82
N THR A 123 10.68 -42.38 5.41
CA THR A 123 10.65 -43.76 5.93
C THR A 123 9.54 -43.96 6.96
N GLN A 124 9.28 -42.96 7.81
CA GLN A 124 8.20 -42.99 8.81
C GLN A 124 6.81 -43.02 8.16
N GLU A 125 6.60 -42.27 7.07
CA GLU A 125 5.34 -42.26 6.33
C GLU A 125 5.10 -43.60 5.62
N ALA A 126 6.14 -44.22 5.06
CA ALA A 126 6.05 -45.55 4.48
C ALA A 126 5.70 -46.62 5.53
N GLU A 127 6.31 -46.59 6.72
CA GLU A 127 5.97 -47.49 7.83
C GLU A 127 4.51 -47.35 8.27
N GLN A 128 4.00 -46.11 8.38
CA GLN A 128 2.61 -45.85 8.74
C GLN A 128 1.65 -46.43 7.69
N LEU A 129 1.92 -46.21 6.40
CA LEU A 129 1.09 -46.74 5.31
C LEU A 129 1.12 -48.27 5.24
N VAL A 130 2.28 -48.89 5.48
CA VAL A 130 2.41 -50.35 5.57
C VAL A 130 1.60 -50.89 6.74
N ASN A 131 1.70 -50.27 7.93
CA ASN A 131 0.94 -50.68 9.11
C ASN A 131 -0.57 -50.55 8.90
N LEU A 132 -1.02 -49.44 8.32
CA LEU A 132 -2.44 -49.26 7.95
C LEU A 132 -2.90 -50.33 6.95
N SER A 133 -2.07 -50.66 5.96
CA SER A 133 -2.36 -51.70 4.96
C SER A 133 -2.51 -53.10 5.56
N ARG A 134 -1.78 -53.38 6.65
CA ARG A 134 -1.89 -54.64 7.41
C ARG A 134 -3.15 -54.65 8.27
N LEU A 135 -3.47 -53.54 8.94
CA LEU A 135 -4.68 -53.42 9.77
C LEU A 135 -5.96 -53.59 8.94
N ALA A 136 -6.00 -53.05 7.72
CA ALA A 136 -7.12 -53.25 6.81
C ALA A 136 -7.20 -54.66 6.20
N GLN A 137 -6.11 -55.44 6.27
CA GLN A 137 -6.09 -56.85 5.84
C GLN A 137 -6.57 -57.81 6.93
N VAL A 138 -6.61 -57.41 8.19
CA VAL A 138 -7.21 -58.19 9.28
C VAL A 138 -8.74 -58.13 9.09
N PRO A 139 -9.39 -59.17 8.54
CA PRO A 139 -10.82 -59.13 8.28
C PRO A 139 -11.55 -59.43 9.59
N ALA A 140 -12.74 -58.85 9.74
CA ALA A 140 -13.74 -59.23 10.73
C ALA A 140 -14.19 -60.70 10.50
N ASN A 141 -13.37 -61.67 10.91
CA ASN A 141 -13.64 -63.11 10.73
C ASN A 141 -13.74 -63.88 12.07
N ASN A 142 -14.10 -63.19 13.15
CA ASN A 142 -14.31 -63.79 14.49
C ASN A 142 -15.78 -63.68 14.97
N THR A 143 -16.75 -63.87 14.07
CA THR A 143 -18.17 -64.08 14.45
C THR A 143 -18.71 -65.32 13.76
N ASN A 144 -18.21 -66.50 14.15
CA ASN A 144 -18.80 -67.82 13.83
C ASN A 144 -18.34 -68.87 14.85
N SER A 145 -18.53 -68.58 16.14
CA SER A 145 -18.31 -69.58 17.19
C SER A 145 -19.19 -69.27 18.41
N LEU A 146 -20.51 -69.36 18.23
CA LEU A 146 -21.51 -69.60 19.27
C LEU A 146 -22.76 -70.23 18.59
N GLU A 147 -22.57 -71.39 17.96
CA GLU A 147 -23.60 -72.42 18.02
C GLU A 147 -23.19 -73.39 19.13
N LEU A 148 -23.95 -73.36 20.22
CA LEU A 148 -24.40 -74.50 21.01
C LEU A 148 -25.54 -74.03 21.92
#